data_AF-A0A4V1T2B9-F1
#
_entry.id   AF-A0A4V1T2B9-F1
#
_cell.length_a   1.000
_cell.length_b   1.000
_cell.length_c   1.000
_cell.angle_alpha   90.00
_cell.angle_beta   90.00
_cell.angle_gamma   90.00
#
_symmetry.space_group_name_H-M   'P 1'
#
loop_
_entity.id
_entity.type
_entity.pdbx_description
1 polymer ?
#
loop_
_entity_poly.entity_id
_entity_poly.type
_entity_poly.pdbx_seq_one_letter_code
_entity_poly.pdbx_strand_id
1 'polypeptide(L)' 'MADIRLSINQDFMDDLKNKTGIDKPSELTKDALTLYSWAISEAKKGRVLITVDENGENPRKVVTDTLVKAKMVK' A
#
# COMPACT_ATOMS: atom_id res chain seq x y z
N MET A 1 5.23 3.70 -21.13
CA MET A 1 5.20 4.34 -19.80
C MET A 1 3.91 5.12 -19.69
N ALA A 2 3.26 5.07 -18.54
CA ALA A 2 2.14 5.94 -18.23
C ALA A 2 2.62 6.98 -17.23
N ASP A 3 2.42 8.27 -17.53
CA ASP A 3 2.76 9.37 -16.63
C ASP A 3 1.53 9.76 -15.82
N ILE A 4 1.68 9.81 -14.51
CA ILE A 4 0.61 10.18 -13.58
C ILE A 4 1.09 11.41 -12.80
N ARG A 5 0.30 12.48 -12.81
CA ARG A 5 0.51 13.64 -11.93
C ARG A 5 -0.40 13.50 -10.72
N LEU A 6 0.21 13.43 -9.55
CA LEU A 6 -0.48 13.36 -8.27
C LEU A 6 -0.23 14.64 -7.49
N SER A 7 -1.29 15.26 -7.00
CA SER A 7 -1.20 16.33 -6.00
C SER A 7 -1.36 15.70 -4.64
N ILE A 8 -0.27 15.65 -3.87
CA ILE A 8 -0.22 15.09 -2.52
C ILE A 8 0.20 16.22 -1.57
N ASN A 9 -0.36 16.24 -0.36
CA ASN A 9 0.06 17.19 0.67
C ASN A 9 1.56 17.02 0.96
N GLN A 10 2.30 18.12 0.93
CA GLN A 10 3.74 18.15 1.20
C GLN A 10 4.08 17.62 2.60
N ASP A 11 3.29 17.98 3.62
CA ASP A 11 3.51 17.54 5.01
C ASP A 11 3.43 16.02 5.14
N PHE A 12 2.50 15.40 4.39
CA PHE A 12 2.39 13.94 4.33
C PHE A 12 3.61 13.31 3.66
N MET A 13 4.10 13.92 2.58
CA MET A 13 5.31 13.42 1.91
C MET A 13 6.53 13.55 2.84
N ASP A 14 6.65 14.64 3.57
CA ASP A 14 7.79 14.85 4.48
C ASP A 14 7.73 13.91 5.69
N ASP A 15 6.54 13.60 6.22
CA ASP A 15 6.37 12.54 7.22
C ASP A 15 6.83 11.16 6.71
N LEU A 16 6.48 10.80 5.47
CA LEU A 16 6.95 9.55 4.86
C LEU A 16 8.47 9.51 4.68
N LYS A 17 9.08 10.61 4.24
CA LYS A 17 10.55 10.71 4.14
C LYS A 17 11.19 10.47 5.51
N ASN A 18 10.70 11.15 6.54
CA ASN A 18 11.23 11.01 7.91
C ASN A 18 11.10 9.59 8.45
N LYS A 19 10.01 8.89 8.13
CA LYS A 19 9.76 7.50 8.58
C LYS A 19 10.55 6.44 7.81
N THR A 20 10.93 6.71 6.56
CA THR A 20 11.52 5.71 5.66
C THR A 20 12.99 5.98 5.32
N GLY A 21 13.45 7.22 5.49
CA GLY A 21 14.77 7.68 5.01
C GLY A 21 14.85 7.86 3.49
N ILE A 22 13.73 7.77 2.76
CA ILE A 22 13.70 7.93 1.29
C ILE A 22 13.30 9.35 0.94
N ASP A 23 14.22 10.13 0.38
CA ASP A 23 13.99 11.56 0.09
C ASP A 23 13.25 11.84 -1.22
N LYS A 24 13.23 10.87 -2.15
CA LYS A 24 12.65 11.06 -3.48
C LYS A 24 11.19 10.61 -3.54
N PRO A 25 10.24 11.52 -3.87
CA PRO A 25 8.82 11.18 -4.01
C PRO A 25 8.53 10.06 -5.02
N SER A 26 9.31 9.97 -6.09
CA SER A 26 9.15 8.93 -7.11
C SER A 26 9.54 7.54 -6.59
N GLU A 27 10.54 7.44 -5.73
CA GLU A 27 10.95 6.18 -5.10
C GLU A 27 9.88 5.73 -4.09
N LEU A 28 9.41 6.63 -3.22
CA LEU A 28 8.28 6.37 -2.32
C LEU A 28 7.02 5.91 -3.06
N THR A 29 6.69 6.58 -4.17
CA THR A 29 5.52 6.24 -4.99
C THR A 29 5.69 4.87 -5.65
N LYS A 30 6.89 4.57 -6.18
CA LYS A 30 7.17 3.28 -6.81
C LYS A 30 7.06 2.14 -5.79
N ASP A 31 7.59 2.32 -4.59
CA ASP A 31 7.52 1.32 -3.53
C ASP A 31 6.07 1.10 -3.08
N ALA A 32 5.31 2.17 -2.86
CA ALA A 32 3.90 2.09 -2.51
C ALA A 32 3.08 1.36 -3.58
N LEU A 33 3.29 1.67 -4.86
CA LEU A 33 2.61 1.00 -5.98
C LEU A 33 3.04 -0.47 -6.11
N THR A 34 4.29 -0.79 -5.80
CA THR A 34 4.79 -2.18 -5.80
C THR A 34 4.12 -3.00 -4.71
N LEU A 35 4.09 -2.49 -3.48
CA LEU A 35 3.38 -3.11 -2.36
C LEU A 35 1.90 -3.30 -2.66
N TYR A 36 1.27 -2.27 -3.25
CA TYR A 36 -0.13 -2.30 -3.61
C TYR A 36 -0.44 -3.36 -4.69
N SER A 37 0.42 -3.47 -5.71
CA SER A 37 0.32 -4.52 -6.74
C SER A 37 0.45 -5.93 -6.16
N TRP A 38 1.40 -6.13 -5.23
CA TRP A 38 1.53 -7.38 -4.50
C TRP A 38 0.27 -7.70 -3.70
N ALA A 39 -0.25 -6.74 -2.92
CA ALA A 39 -1.44 -6.94 -2.09
C ALA A 39 -2.67 -7.33 -2.93
N ILE A 40 -2.86 -6.70 -4.10
CA ILE A 40 -3.89 -7.08 -5.07
C ILE A 40 -3.70 -8.52 -5.54
N SER A 41 -2.47 -8.90 -5.90
CA SER A 41 -2.16 -10.25 -6.38
C SER A 41 -2.46 -11.31 -5.33
N GLU A 42 -2.12 -11.05 -4.07
CA GLU A 42 -2.43 -11.95 -2.95
C GLU A 42 -3.94 -12.04 -2.69
N ALA A 43 -4.65 -10.92 -2.78
CA ALA A 43 -6.10 -10.89 -2.67
C ALA A 43 -6.77 -11.71 -3.80
N LYS A 44 -6.32 -11.60 -5.06
CA LYS A 44 -6.83 -12.39 -6.20
C LYS A 44 -6.61 -13.89 -6.01
N LYS A 45 -5.53 -14.30 -5.34
CA LYS A 45 -5.27 -15.71 -4.97
C LYS A 45 -6.14 -16.21 -3.80
N GLY A 46 -7.09 -15.40 -3.32
CA GLY A 46 -7.96 -15.73 -2.20
C GLY A 46 -7.31 -15.56 -0.82
N ARG A 47 -6.08 -15.04 -0.74
CA ARG A 47 -5.40 -14.82 0.54
C ARG A 47 -5.98 -13.61 1.29
N VAL A 48 -5.69 -13.57 2.59
CA VAL A 48 -6.12 -12.51 3.51
C VAL A 48 -4.90 -11.82 4.06
N LEU A 49 -4.83 -10.50 3.91
CA LEU A 49 -3.80 -9.68 4.53
C LEU A 49 -4.23 -9.35 5.96
N ILE A 50 -3.33 -9.57 6.91
CA ILE A 50 -3.55 -9.36 8.34
C ILE A 50 -2.43 -8.45 8.87
N THR A 51 -2.79 -7.52 9.74
CA THR A 51 -1.86 -6.81 10.64
C THR A 51 -2.08 -7.29 12.05
N VAL A 52 -1.02 -7.41 12.82
CA VAL A 52 -1.06 -7.74 14.26
C VAL A 52 -0.47 -6.57 15.04
N ASP A 53 -0.73 -6.51 16.34
CA ASP A 53 -0.06 -5.53 17.21
C ASP A 53 1.43 -5.85 17.41
N GLU A 54 2.11 -5.02 18.21
CA GLU A 54 3.55 -5.14 18.49
C GLU A 54 3.93 -6.46 19.17
N ASN A 55 2.98 -7.11 19.85
CA ASN A 55 3.19 -8.41 20.50
C ASN A 55 2.87 -9.59 19.59
N GLY A 56 2.42 -9.32 18.35
CA GLY A 56 1.94 -10.35 17.43
C GLY A 56 0.52 -10.82 17.73
N GLU A 57 -0.19 -10.12 18.61
CA GLU A 57 -1.54 -10.44 19.04
C GLU A 57 -2.58 -9.60 18.27
N ASN A 58 -3.87 -9.84 18.54
CA ASN A 58 -4.99 -9.05 18.03
C ASN A 58 -5.02 -8.85 16.50
N PRO A 59 -5.15 -9.93 15.70
CA PRO A 59 -5.13 -9.85 14.25
C PRO A 59 -6.28 -9.00 13.71
N ARG A 60 -5.94 -8.02 12.87
CA ARG A 60 -6.88 -7.18 12.13
C ARG A 60 -6.71 -7.40 10.63
N LYS A 61 -7.82 -7.53 9.93
CA LYS A 61 -7.81 -7.69 8.47
C LYS A 61 -7.58 -6.35 7.79
N VAL A 62 -6.64 -6.32 6.84
CA VAL A 62 -6.48 -5.18 5.95
C VAL A 62 -7.60 -5.20 4.92
N VAL A 63 -8.40 -4.13 4.89
CA VAL A 63 -9.53 -3.98 3.97
C VAL A 63 -9.42 -2.64 3.26
N THR A 64 -9.47 -2.68 1.93
CA THR A 64 -9.68 -1.51 1.07
C THR A 64 -10.70 -1.88 0.00
N ASP A 65 -11.41 -0.88 -0.53
CA ASP A 65 -12.38 -1.09 -1.61
C ASP A 65 -11.76 -1.77 -2.83
N THR A 66 -10.51 -1.42 -3.14
CA THR A 66 -9.81 -1.96 -4.30
C THR A 66 -9.39 -3.41 -4.10
N LEU A 67 -9.01 -3.82 -2.89
CA LEU A 67 -8.76 -5.23 -2.58
C LEU A 67 -10.04 -6.06 -2.60
N VAL A 68 -11.17 -5.50 -2.18
CA VAL A 68 -12.49 -6.15 -2.29
C VAL A 68 -12.87 -6.35 -3.76
N LYS A 69 -12.76 -5.29 -4.57
CA LYS A 69 -13.06 -5.34 -6.01
C LYS A 69 -12.11 -6.27 -6.77
N ALA A 70 -10.82 -6.29 -6.43
CA ALA A 70 -9.84 -7.16 -7.09
C ALA A 70 -10.21 -8.64 -7.04
N LYS A 71 -10.86 -9.10 -5.96
CA LYS A 71 -11.33 -10.48 -5.81
C LYS A 71 -12.48 -10.84 -6.76
N MET A 72 -13.20 -9.84 -7.26
CA MET A 72 -14.37 -10.03 -8.13
C MET A 72 -13.99 -9.99 -9.63
N VAL A 73 -12.82 -9.44 -9.97
CA VAL A 73 -12.32 -9.39 -11.34
C VAL A 73 -11.70 -10.73 -11.70
N LYS A 74 -12.29 -11.45 -12.67
CA LYS A 74 -11.77 -12.71 -13.22
C LYS A 74 -10.42 -12.45 -13.89
#